data_AF-A0A956SLW6-F1
#
_entry.id   AF-A0A956SLW6-F1
#
_cell.length_a   1.000
_cell.length_b   1.000
_cell.length_c   1.000
_cell.angle_alpha   90.00
_cell.angle_beta   90.00
_cell.angle_gamma   90.00
#
_symmetry.space_group_name_H-M   'P 1'
#
loop_
_entity.id
_entity.type
_entity.pdbx_description
1 polymer ?
#
loop_
_entity_poly.entity_id
_entity_poly.type
_entity_poly.pdbx_seq_one_letter_code
_entity_poly.pdbx_strand_id
1 'polypeptide(L)'
;MSNFNFYKAEKAYGEIYLQFPKVLLTSPQYKSLSDSAKIAYMIFKDRFGYSLRNNWIDKKGDLYFIYTNEELTKLLGKSKNTVTSIKRELEEAGLLLQKKNGFNHKTKKNNPSYLYLADLEVTATDVYQLQKVGEAFAYSGLPKDGIPVNDLK
;
A
#
# COMPACT_ATOMS: atom_id res chain seq x y z
N MET A 1 -43.03 -14.93 4.23
CA MET A 1 -42.10 -13.84 4.60
C MET A 1 -40.75 -14.19 4.01
N SER A 2 -40.19 -13.32 3.18
CA SER A 2 -38.87 -13.52 2.55
C SER A 2 -37.78 -13.63 3.62
N ASN A 3 -36.96 -14.68 3.56
CA ASN A 3 -35.75 -14.79 4.37
C ASN A 3 -34.77 -13.69 3.96
N PHE A 4 -34.58 -12.70 4.83
CA PHE A 4 -33.57 -11.65 4.62
C PHE A 4 -32.18 -12.19 5.00
N ASN A 5 -31.26 -12.19 4.03
CA ASN A 5 -29.89 -12.63 4.26
C ASN A 5 -29.07 -11.51 4.89
N PHE A 6 -28.97 -11.53 6.23
CA PHE A 6 -28.09 -10.63 6.96
C PHE A 6 -26.62 -10.94 6.65
N TYR A 7 -25.87 -9.88 6.44
CA TYR A 7 -24.43 -9.97 6.28
C TYR A 7 -23.78 -10.41 7.60
N LYS A 8 -22.98 -11.49 7.56
CA LYS A 8 -22.33 -12.05 8.76
C LYS A 8 -20.98 -11.38 8.97
N ALA A 9 -20.58 -11.23 10.23
CA ALA A 9 -19.29 -10.63 10.59
C ALA A 9 -18.11 -11.36 9.92
N GLU A 10 -18.14 -12.69 9.87
CA GLU A 10 -17.14 -13.51 9.17
C GLU A 10 -17.00 -13.13 7.69
N LYS A 11 -18.13 -12.95 7.01
CA LYS A 11 -18.17 -12.49 5.62
C LYS A 11 -17.63 -11.06 5.49
N ALA A 12 -18.00 -10.19 6.42
CA ALA A 12 -17.46 -8.83 6.49
C ALA A 12 -15.95 -8.79 6.63
N TYR A 13 -15.38 -9.61 7.51
CA TYR A 13 -13.94 -9.73 7.68
C TYR A 13 -13.25 -10.29 6.43
N GLY A 14 -13.89 -11.23 5.73
CA GLY A 14 -13.38 -11.76 4.45
C GLY A 14 -13.43 -10.77 3.28
N GLU A 15 -14.21 -9.70 3.40
CA GLU A 15 -14.36 -8.64 2.39
C GLU A 15 -13.66 -7.33 2.79
N ILE A 16 -12.69 -7.39 3.72
CA ILE A 16 -11.80 -6.26 3.99
C ILE A 16 -10.63 -6.31 3.00
N TYR A 17 -10.43 -5.23 2.25
CA TYR A 17 -9.43 -5.15 1.19
C TYR A 17 -8.45 -4.01 1.40
N LEU A 18 -7.21 -4.21 0.94
CA LEU A 18 -6.25 -3.14 0.76
C LEU A 18 -6.48 -2.48 -0.60
N GLN A 19 -6.50 -1.15 -0.60
CA GLN A 19 -6.56 -0.39 -1.85
C GLN A 19 -5.17 -0.36 -2.50
N PHE A 20 -5.07 -0.85 -3.74
CA PHE A 20 -3.85 -0.77 -4.54
C PHE A 20 -3.86 0.46 -5.46
N PRO A 21 -3.02 1.48 -5.23
CA PRO A 21 -2.91 2.61 -6.14
C PRO A 21 -2.24 2.20 -7.45
N LYS A 22 -2.96 2.29 -8.58
CA LYS A 22 -2.45 1.86 -9.89
C LYS A 22 -1.19 2.63 -10.34
N VAL A 23 -1.01 3.86 -9.86
CA VAL A 23 0.19 4.68 -10.14
C VAL A 23 1.49 4.00 -9.68
N LEU A 24 1.44 3.09 -8.69
CA LEU A 24 2.59 2.28 -8.29
C LEU A 24 3.06 1.30 -9.39
N LEU A 25 2.23 1.02 -10.40
CA LEU A 25 2.58 0.16 -11.53
C LEU A 25 3.12 0.94 -12.74
N THR A 26 2.65 2.17 -12.92
CA THR A 26 2.89 2.93 -14.15
C THR A 26 3.90 4.06 -13.99
N SER A 27 3.91 4.73 -12.83
CA SER A 27 4.74 5.91 -12.66
C SER A 27 6.22 5.57 -12.71
N PRO A 28 7.03 6.30 -13.51
CA PRO A 28 8.48 6.11 -13.52
C PRO A 28 9.12 6.20 -12.14
N GLN A 29 8.54 7.00 -11.23
CA GLN A 29 9.04 7.18 -9.87
C GLN A 29 8.83 5.93 -8.99
N TYR A 30 7.74 5.19 -9.21
CA TYR A 30 7.30 4.12 -8.30
C TYR A 30 7.32 2.72 -8.93
N LYS A 31 7.33 2.60 -10.26
CA LYS A 31 7.23 1.32 -10.96
C LYS A 31 8.38 0.36 -10.61
N SER A 32 9.56 0.91 -10.30
CA SER A 32 10.75 0.15 -9.92
C SER A 32 10.71 -0.37 -8.48
N LEU A 33 9.75 0.08 -7.67
CA LEU A 33 9.57 -0.45 -6.32
C LEU A 33 9.31 -1.96 -6.38
N SER A 34 9.90 -2.69 -5.44
CA SER A 34 9.62 -4.09 -5.23
C SER A 34 8.15 -4.29 -4.85
N ASP A 35 7.61 -5.46 -5.19
CA ASP A 35 6.22 -5.79 -4.84
C ASP A 35 6.01 -5.78 -3.33
N SER A 36 7.05 -6.13 -2.56
CA SER A 36 7.01 -6.04 -1.10
C SER A 36 6.93 -4.60 -0.60
N ALA A 37 7.61 -3.64 -1.26
CA ALA A 37 7.49 -2.22 -0.93
C ALA A 37 6.11 -1.66 -1.31
N LYS A 38 5.56 -2.03 -2.47
CA LYS A 38 4.19 -1.66 -2.87
C LYS A 38 3.16 -2.20 -1.87
N ILE A 39 3.32 -3.45 -1.43
CA ILE A 39 2.45 -4.07 -0.40
C ILE A 39 2.59 -3.36 0.94
N ALA A 40 3.82 -3.06 1.38
CA ALA A 40 4.04 -2.32 2.61
C ALA A 40 3.40 -0.94 2.59
N TYR A 41 3.49 -0.22 1.47
CA TYR A 41 2.82 1.07 1.28
C TYR A 41 1.31 0.97 1.50
N MET A 42 0.65 -0.02 0.87
CA MET A 42 -0.80 -0.25 1.05
C MET A 42 -1.18 -0.54 2.50
N ILE A 43 -0.39 -1.39 3.18
CA ILE A 43 -0.62 -1.74 4.60
C ILE A 43 -0.46 -0.51 5.51
N PHE A 44 0.53 0.34 5.23
CA PHE A 44 0.72 1.57 6.01
C PHE A 44 -0.42 2.55 5.80
N LYS A 45 -0.95 2.67 4.58
CA LYS A 45 -2.10 3.51 4.26
C LYS A 45 -3.38 3.03 4.93
N ASP A 46 -3.63 1.72 4.94
CA ASP A 46 -4.78 1.12 5.64
C ASP A 46 -4.77 1.39 7.15
N ARG A 47 -3.57 1.48 7.74
CA ARG A 47 -3.39 1.81 9.16
C ARG A 47 -3.76 3.22 9.56
N PHE A 48 -4.04 4.13 8.62
CA PHE A 48 -4.38 5.51 8.95
C PHE A 48 -5.58 5.61 9.89
N GLY A 49 -6.60 4.76 9.72
CA GLY A 49 -7.74 4.70 10.63
C GLY A 49 -7.35 4.40 12.07
N TYR A 50 -6.32 3.57 12.28
CA TYR A 50 -5.78 3.28 13.62
C TYR A 50 -5.02 4.48 14.18
N SER A 51 -4.17 5.14 13.39
CA SER A 51 -3.46 6.35 13.81
C SER A 51 -4.41 7.46 14.22
N LEU A 52 -5.47 7.70 13.44
CA LEU A 52 -6.50 8.70 13.74
C LEU A 52 -7.22 8.42 15.05
N ARG A 53 -7.62 7.16 15.29
CA ARG A 53 -8.27 6.75 16.56
C ARG A 53 -7.37 6.95 17.79
N ASN A 54 -6.05 6.84 17.62
CA ASN A 54 -5.07 7.03 18.69
C ASN A 54 -4.54 8.48 18.77
N ASN A 55 -5.09 9.40 17.96
CA ASN A 55 -4.61 10.77 17.85
C ASN A 55 -3.09 10.88 17.55
N TRP A 56 -2.59 9.99 16.68
CA TRP A 56 -1.20 10.02 16.21
C TRP A 56 -1.04 11.02 15.08
N ILE A 57 -1.24 12.28 15.44
CA ILE A 57 -1.19 13.45 14.57
C ILE A 57 -0.19 14.40 15.20
N ASP A 58 0.79 14.86 14.44
CA ASP A 58 1.78 15.80 14.97
C ASP A 58 1.22 17.24 15.01
N LYS A 59 2.04 18.19 15.48
CA LYS A 59 1.61 19.59 15.65
C LYS A 59 1.26 20.30 14.35
N LYS A 60 1.68 19.78 13.20
CA LYS A 60 1.38 20.32 11.87
C LYS A 60 0.11 19.71 11.26
N GLY A 61 -0.49 18.73 11.93
CA GLY A 61 -1.59 17.95 11.39
C GLY A 61 -1.15 16.74 10.59
N ASP A 62 0.16 16.41 10.58
CA ASP A 62 0.69 15.30 9.81
C ASP A 62 0.45 13.99 10.56
N LEU A 63 -0.18 13.03 9.89
CA LEU A 63 -0.43 11.70 10.45
C LEU A 63 0.86 10.89 10.49
N TYR A 64 1.10 10.22 11.62
CA TYR A 64 2.19 9.26 11.74
C TYR A 64 1.69 7.93 12.29
N PHE A 65 2.54 6.92 12.21
CA PHE A 65 2.34 5.65 12.88
C PHE A 65 3.62 5.17 13.53
N ILE A 66 3.47 4.32 14.54
CA ILE A 66 4.59 3.76 15.30
C ILE A 66 4.62 2.27 15.02
N TYR A 67 5.74 1.80 14.49
CA TYR A 67 6.03 0.37 14.37
C TYR A 67 7.47 0.06 14.76
N THR A 68 7.62 -0.97 15.56
CA THR A 68 8.88 -1.68 15.73
C THR A 68 9.19 -2.51 14.49
N ASN A 69 10.47 -2.79 14.26
CA ASN A 69 10.87 -3.71 13.18
C ASN A 69 10.30 -5.13 13.40
N GLU A 70 10.04 -5.52 14.65
CA GLU A 70 9.48 -6.83 14.98
C GLU A 70 7.99 -6.94 14.61
N GLU A 71 7.22 -5.88 14.85
CA GLU A 71 5.83 -5.79 14.38
C GLU A 71 5.78 -5.82 12.85
N LEU A 72 6.66 -5.08 12.17
CA LEU A 72 6.73 -5.09 10.71
C LEU A 72 7.13 -6.47 10.15
N THR A 73 8.08 -7.16 10.79
CA THR A 73 8.45 -8.53 10.40
C THR A 73 7.26 -9.47 10.48
N LYS A 74 6.47 -9.39 11.56
CA LYS A 74 5.25 -10.20 11.71
C LYS A 74 4.18 -9.81 10.70
N LEU A 75 3.94 -8.50 10.53
CA LEU A 75 2.89 -7.96 9.67
C LEU A 75 3.14 -8.27 8.19
N LEU A 76 4.38 -8.15 7.74
CA LEU A 76 4.77 -8.40 6.34
C LEU A 76 5.13 -9.87 6.08
N GLY A 77 5.32 -10.67 7.14
CA GLY A 77 5.83 -12.05 7.02
C GLY A 77 7.24 -12.10 6.42
N LYS A 78 8.10 -11.12 6.73
CA LYS A 78 9.43 -10.95 6.14
C LYS A 78 10.54 -10.87 7.19
N SER A 79 11.74 -11.31 6.81
CA SER A 79 12.93 -11.21 7.66
C SER A 79 13.23 -9.75 8.08
N LYS A 80 13.91 -9.56 9.21
CA LYS A 80 14.31 -8.22 9.68
C LYS A 80 15.12 -7.44 8.63
N ASN A 81 16.00 -8.12 7.90
CA ASN A 81 16.80 -7.52 6.84
C ASN A 81 15.92 -7.05 5.69
N THR A 82 14.98 -7.89 5.26
CA THR A 82 14.02 -7.55 4.20
C THR A 82 13.14 -6.36 4.60
N VAL A 83 12.63 -6.33 5.84
CA VAL A 83 11.86 -5.18 6.36
C VAL A 83 12.69 -3.90 6.31
N THR A 84 13.97 -3.97 6.64
CA THR A 84 14.88 -2.81 6.59
C THR A 84 15.07 -2.34 5.16
N SER A 85 15.28 -3.26 4.21
CA SER A 85 15.36 -2.94 2.78
C SER A 85 14.08 -2.32 2.23
N ILE A 86 12.91 -2.86 2.60
CA ILE A 86 11.61 -2.31 2.19
C ILE A 86 11.44 -0.87 2.67
N LYS A 87 11.78 -0.59 3.93
CA LYS A 87 11.69 0.77 4.47
C LYS A 87 12.62 1.71 3.73
N ARG A 88 13.87 1.30 3.50
CA ARG A 88 14.85 2.10 2.76
C ARG A 88 14.37 2.38 1.33
N GLU A 89 13.83 1.38 0.65
CA GLU A 89 13.31 1.53 -0.70
C GLU A 89 12.16 2.55 -0.78
N LEU A 90 11.24 2.53 0.21
CA LEU A 90 10.19 3.54 0.31
C LEU A 90 10.74 4.93 0.67
N GLU A 91 11.78 5.03 1.50
CA GLU A 91 12.46 6.29 1.79
C GLU A 91 13.15 6.87 0.55
N GLU A 92 13.86 6.03 -0.21
CA GLU A 92 14.55 6.41 -1.45
C GLU A 92 13.56 6.89 -2.52
N ALA A 93 12.36 6.31 -2.56
CA ALA A 93 11.26 6.76 -3.43
C ALA A 93 10.48 7.97 -2.87
N GLY A 94 10.86 8.52 -1.71
CA GLY A 94 10.19 9.65 -1.07
C GLY A 94 8.83 9.32 -0.44
N LEU A 95 8.48 8.04 -0.30
CA LEU A 95 7.18 7.59 0.19
C LEU A 95 7.13 7.35 1.70
N LEU A 96 8.28 7.28 2.37
CA LEU A 96 8.37 7.06 3.81
C LEU A 96 9.39 8.03 4.42
N LEU A 97 9.05 8.59 5.57
CA LEU A 97 9.96 9.37 6.40
C LEU A 97 9.99 8.80 7.81
N GLN A 98 11.20 8.53 8.32
CA GLN A 98 11.42 8.07 9.69
C GLN A 98 11.99 9.17 10.58
N LYS A 99 11.24 9.58 11.61
CA LYS A 99 11.74 10.48 12.67
C LYS A 99 12.06 9.67 13.93
N LYS A 100 13.31 9.75 14.41
CA LYS A 100 13.74 9.06 15.64
C LYS A 100 12.95 9.58 16.85
N ASN A 101 12.51 8.68 17.72
CA ASN A 101 11.70 9.00 18.91
C ASN A 101 12.52 9.00 20.22
N GLY A 102 13.80 9.33 20.14
CA GLY A 102 14.69 9.39 21.30
C GLY A 102 14.95 8.05 22.01
N PHE A 103 15.71 8.13 23.09
CA PHE A 103 16.11 6.98 23.91
C PHE A 103 15.23 6.86 25.15
N ASN A 104 14.83 5.64 25.48
CA ASN A 104 14.08 5.35 26.68
C ASN A 104 15.02 4.91 27.81
N HIS A 105 15.23 5.79 28.78
CA HIS A 105 16.13 5.54 29.92
C HIS A 105 15.67 4.40 30.83
N LYS A 106 14.36 4.08 30.85
CA LYS A 106 13.80 2.99 31.66
C LYS A 106 14.06 1.63 31.02
N THR A 107 13.83 1.50 29.72
CA THR A 107 14.02 0.24 28.98
C THR A 107 15.44 0.08 28.44
N LYS A 108 16.28 1.11 28.55
CA LYS A 108 17.64 1.21 27.97
C LYS A 108 17.68 0.91 26.47
N LYS A 109 16.61 1.24 25.75
CA LYS A 109 16.46 1.03 24.30
C LYS A 109 15.93 2.29 23.63
N ASN A 110 16.19 2.45 22.34
CA ASN A 110 15.56 3.50 21.54
C ASN A 110 14.05 3.24 21.44
N ASN A 111 13.25 4.31 21.54
CA ASN A 111 11.84 4.20 21.20
C ASN A 111 11.68 3.93 19.70
N PRO A 112 10.60 3.25 19.28
CA PRO A 112 10.34 3.06 17.87
C PRO A 112 10.15 4.43 17.18
N SER A 113 10.69 4.56 15.98
CA SER A 113 10.59 5.79 15.19
C SER A 113 9.14 6.12 14.84
N TYR A 114 8.84 7.40 14.71
CA TYR A 114 7.64 7.86 14.05
C TYR A 114 7.81 7.70 12.53
N LEU A 115 6.84 7.03 11.91
CA LEU A 115 6.81 6.77 10.49
C LEU A 115 5.73 7.63 9.85
N TYR A 116 6.10 8.43 8.85
CA TYR A 116 5.20 9.27 8.07
C TYR A 116 5.16 8.70 6.66
N LEU A 117 3.96 8.49 6.12
CA LEU A 117 3.76 8.02 4.75
C LEU A 117 3.43 9.22 3.88
N ALA A 118 4.12 9.39 2.75
CA ALA A 118 3.79 10.41 1.78
C ALA A 118 2.57 10.01 0.95
N ASP A 119 1.89 11.01 0.37
CA ASP A 119 0.96 10.75 -0.71
C ASP A 119 1.70 10.32 -1.98
N LEU A 120 0.94 9.87 -2.97
CA LEU A 120 1.49 9.52 -4.26
C LEU A 120 1.32 10.71 -5.19
N GLU A 121 2.43 11.19 -5.73
CA GLU A 121 2.40 12.20 -6.78
C GLU A 121 1.87 11.56 -8.06
N VAL A 122 0.87 12.20 -8.67
CA VAL A 122 0.27 11.74 -9.94
C VAL A 122 0.45 12.84 -10.97
N THR A 123 1.22 12.54 -12.02
CA THR A 123 1.50 13.46 -13.13
C THR A 123 0.61 13.15 -14.34
N ALA A 124 0.54 14.08 -15.31
CA ALA A 124 -0.19 13.88 -16.55
C ALA A 124 0.33 12.66 -17.34
N THR A 125 1.65 12.41 -17.30
CA THR A 125 2.27 11.22 -17.90
C THR A 125 1.72 9.95 -17.27
N ASP A 126 1.54 9.92 -15.95
CA ASP A 126 1.04 8.74 -15.24
C ASP A 126 -0.41 8.43 -15.62
N VAL A 127 -1.25 9.47 -15.76
CA VAL A 127 -2.64 9.32 -16.20
C VAL A 127 -2.70 8.73 -17.62
N TYR A 128 -1.88 9.24 -18.53
CA TYR A 128 -1.80 8.72 -19.90
C TYR A 128 -1.35 7.25 -19.93
N GLN A 129 -0.31 6.89 -19.14
CA GLN A 129 0.15 5.50 -19.05
C GLN A 129 -0.93 4.58 -18.48
N LEU A 130 -1.68 5.02 -17.48
CA LEU A 130 -2.78 4.25 -16.89
C LEU A 130 -3.91 3.97 -17.89
N GLN A 131 -4.26 4.96 -18.72
CA GLN A 131 -5.25 4.81 -19.79
C GLN A 131 -4.76 3.79 -20.81
N LYS A 132 -3.53 3.94 -21.32
CA LYS A 132 -2.93 3.01 -22.28
C LYS A 132 -2.84 1.58 -21.78
N VAL A 133 -2.46 1.40 -20.52
CA VAL A 133 -2.42 0.07 -19.90
C VAL A 133 -3.82 -0.55 -19.85
N GLY A 134 -4.84 0.24 -19.47
CA GLY A 134 -6.23 -0.21 -19.49
C GLY A 134 -6.71 -0.63 -20.88
N GLU A 135 -6.39 0.14 -21.91
CA GLU A 135 -6.69 -0.18 -23.30
C GLU A 135 -5.97 -1.45 -23.77
N ALA A 136 -4.66 -1.56 -23.54
CA ALA A 136 -3.88 -2.73 -23.95
C ALA A 136 -4.42 -4.04 -23.37
N PHE A 137 -4.88 -4.04 -22.11
CA PHE A 137 -5.53 -5.21 -21.50
C PHE A 137 -6.93 -5.48 -22.07
N ALA A 138 -7.68 -4.45 -22.49
CA ALA A 138 -8.96 -4.63 -23.15
C ALA A 138 -8.81 -5.32 -24.53
N TYR A 139 -7.69 -5.07 -25.23
CA TYR A 139 -7.40 -5.65 -26.54
C TYR A 139 -6.57 -6.95 -26.49
N SER A 140 -5.98 -7.33 -25.35
CA SER A 140 -5.10 -8.51 -25.27
C SER A 140 -5.78 -9.87 -25.50
N GLY A 141 -7.12 -9.91 -25.53
CA GLY A 141 -7.92 -11.10 -25.84
C GLY A 141 -8.55 -11.07 -27.24
N LEU A 142 -8.33 -10.02 -28.04
CA LEU A 142 -8.82 -9.98 -29.40
C LEU A 142 -7.85 -10.73 -30.34
N PRO A 143 -8.36 -11.54 -31.28
CA PRO A 143 -7.54 -12.18 -32.30
C PRO A 143 -6.67 -11.13 -33.00
N LYS A 144 -5.37 -11.42 -33.18
CA LYS A 144 -4.41 -10.49 -33.82
C LYS A 144 -4.82 -10.11 -35.25
N ASP A 145 -5.60 -10.98 -35.90
CA ASP A 145 -6.29 -10.73 -37.15
C ASP A 145 -7.76 -10.53 -36.78
N GLY A 146 -8.27 -9.30 -36.82
CA GLY A 146 -9.52 -8.88 -36.15
C GLY A 146 -10.84 -9.48 -36.65
N ILE A 147 -10.96 -10.80 -36.71
CA ILE A 147 -12.20 -11.53 -36.99
C ILE A 147 -12.69 -12.13 -35.67
N PRO A 148 -13.83 -11.67 -35.14
CA PRO A 148 -14.47 -12.32 -34.01
C PRO A 148 -14.84 -13.75 -34.39
N VAL A 149 -14.33 -14.74 -33.65
CA VAL A 149 -14.76 -16.14 -33.79
C VAL A 149 -16.16 -16.27 -33.17
N ASN A 150 -17.18 -15.84 -33.91
CA ASN A 150 -18.55 -16.27 -33.70
C ASN A 150 -18.80 -17.43 -34.67
N ASP A 151 -18.34 -18.62 -34.30
CA ASP A 151 -18.80 -19.87 -34.90
C ASP A 151 -18.55 -21.02 -33.91
N LEU A 152 -19.44 -21.16 -32.94
CA LEU A 152 -19.73 -22.47 -32.34
C LEU A 152 -21.25 -22.61 -32.25
N LYS A 153 -21.72 -23.64 -32.96
CA LYS A 153 -23.10 -24.11 -33.08
C LYS A 153 -23.78 -24.38 -31.75
#